data_AF-A0A7L0NFH5-F1
#
_entry.id   AF-A0A7L0NFH5-F1
#
_cell.length_a   1.000
_cell.length_b   1.000
_cell.length_c   1.000
_cell.angle_alpha   90.00
_cell.angle_beta   90.00
_cell.angle_gamma   90.00
#
_symmetry.space_group_name_H-M   'P 1'
#
loop_
_entity.id
_entity.type
_entity.pdbx_description
1 polymer ?
#
loop_
_entity_poly.entity_id
_entity_poly.type
_entity_poly.pdbx_seq_one_letter_code
_entity_poly.pdbx_strand_id
1 'polypeptide(L)'
;YRQGQRPDARSREYFYYIDHRGQLFLDDAKVKNFITCFKDPTFLSMFFRHLERNRSGRYEREFPFVSRCGRERNFLRCDDVPVVFTHLR
;
A
#
# COMPACT_ATOMS: atom_id res chain seq x y z
N TYR A 1 -11.49 -1.58 -8.40
CA TYR A 1 -10.42 -0.63 -8.76
C TYR A 1 -9.59 -1.19 -9.93
N ARG A 2 -8.68 -0.42 -10.52
CA ARG A 2 -7.70 -0.91 -11.52
C ARG A 2 -6.30 -0.37 -11.17
N GLN A 3 -5.28 -1.23 -11.20
CA GLN A 3 -3.90 -0.80 -10.95
C GLN A 3 -3.45 0.29 -11.92
N GLY A 4 -2.81 1.33 -11.39
CA GLY A 4 -2.28 2.44 -12.15
C GLY A 4 -3.33 3.34 -12.80
N GLN A 5 -4.60 3.28 -12.36
CA GLN A 5 -5.66 4.15 -12.89
C GLN A 5 -5.39 5.64 -12.61
N ARG A 6 -5.94 6.51 -13.45
CA ARG A 6 -5.80 7.97 -13.33
C ARG A 6 -7.19 8.62 -13.26
N PRO A 7 -7.78 8.78 -12.06
CA PRO A 7 -9.10 9.40 -11.94
C PRO A 7 -9.06 10.90 -12.24
N ASP A 8 -7.89 11.52 -12.16
CA ASP A 8 -7.65 12.91 -12.56
C ASP A 8 -6.29 13.01 -13.28
N ALA A 9 -6.04 14.13 -13.95
CA ALA A 9 -4.83 14.30 -14.77
C ALA A 9 -3.52 14.34 -13.95
N ARG A 10 -3.62 14.55 -12.63
CA ARG A 10 -2.46 14.80 -11.77
C ARG A 10 -2.06 13.60 -10.93
N SER A 11 -2.95 12.63 -10.75
CA SER A 11 -2.73 11.50 -9.85
C SER A 11 -2.82 10.15 -10.53
N ARG A 12 -2.03 9.21 -10.01
CA ARG A 12 -2.13 7.78 -10.34
C ARG A 12 -2.45 7.01 -9.07
N GLU A 13 -3.37 6.05 -9.17
CA GLU A 13 -3.80 5.23 -8.05
C GLU A 13 -3.29 3.81 -8.20
N TYR A 14 -2.66 3.31 -7.14
CA TYR A 14 -2.25 1.92 -7.00
C TYR A 14 -2.85 1.32 -5.73
N PHE A 15 -3.01 0.00 -5.73
CA PHE A 15 -3.70 -0.72 -4.68
C PHE A 15 -2.79 -1.82 -4.17
N TYR A 16 -2.57 -1.83 -2.86
CA TYR A 16 -1.63 -2.70 -2.18
C TYR A 16 -2.32 -3.50 -1.09
N TYR A 17 -1.69 -4.64 -0.80
CA TYR A 17 -2.02 -5.52 0.30
C TYR A 17 -0.76 -5.77 1.11
N ILE A 18 -0.89 -5.76 2.44
CA ILE A 18 0.16 -6.21 3.35
C ILE A 18 -0.31 -7.46 4.11
N ASP A 19 0.54 -8.47 4.15
CA ASP A 19 0.26 -9.71 4.89
C ASP A 19 0.62 -9.60 6.38
N HIS A 20 0.30 -10.66 7.14
CA HIS A 20 0.62 -10.78 8.56
C HIS A 20 2.13 -10.73 8.89
N ARG A 21 3.03 -10.85 7.90
CA ARG A 21 4.49 -10.74 8.07
C ARG A 21 5.01 -9.34 7.75
N GLY A 22 4.14 -8.40 7.39
CA GLY A 22 4.52 -7.06 6.96
C GLY A 22 5.04 -7.01 5.51
N GLN A 23 4.80 -8.04 4.70
CA GLN A 23 5.24 -8.07 3.30
C GLN A 23 4.23 -7.33 2.43
N LEU A 24 4.71 -6.38 1.63
CA LEU A 24 3.88 -5.54 0.76
C LEU A 24 3.77 -6.14 -0.65
N PHE A 25 2.56 -6.15 -1.20
CA PHE A 25 2.22 -6.68 -2.52
C PHE A 25 1.27 -5.75 -3.27
N LEU A 26 1.22 -5.86 -4.60
CA LEU A 26 0.06 -5.37 -5.34
C LEU A 26 -1.18 -6.18 -4.97
N ASP A 27 -2.32 -5.50 -4.80
CA ASP A 27 -3.55 -6.13 -4.31
C ASP A 27 -4.03 -7.28 -5.21
N ASP A 28 -3.95 -7.07 -6.52
CA ASP A 28 -4.37 -7.98 -7.58
C ASP A 28 -3.28 -9.01 -7.98
N ALA A 29 -2.14 -9.03 -7.29
CA ALA A 29 -1.11 -10.05 -7.53
C ALA A 29 -1.68 -11.45 -7.25
N LYS A 30 -1.62 -12.34 -8.25
CA LYS A 30 -2.10 -13.73 -8.12
C LYS A 30 -1.30 -14.54 -7.11
N VAL A 31 0.02 -14.31 -7.05
CA VAL A 31 0.94 -15.00 -6.14
C VAL A 31 1.51 -13.98 -5.17
N LYS A 32 1.26 -14.19 -3.87
CA LYS A 32 1.78 -13.35 -2.78
C LYS A 32 2.67 -14.19 -1.89
N ASN A 33 3.98 -14.13 -2.13
CA ASN A 33 4.99 -14.86 -1.38
C ASN A 33 6.29 -14.05 -1.26
N PHE A 34 7.29 -14.60 -0.57
CA PHE A 34 8.55 -13.90 -0.36
C PHE A 34 9.26 -13.49 -1.67
N ILE A 35 9.06 -14.18 -2.78
CA ILE A 35 9.67 -13.82 -4.06
C ILE A 35 8.95 -12.62 -4.70
N THR A 36 7.62 -12.56 -4.58
CA THR A 36 6.80 -11.54 -5.24
C THR A 36 6.54 -10.27 -4.41
N CYS A 37 6.92 -10.24 -3.13
CA CYS A 37 6.81 -9.02 -2.33
C CYS A 37 7.78 -7.93 -2.79
N PHE A 38 7.39 -6.67 -2.57
CA PHE A 38 8.30 -5.53 -2.73
C PHE A 38 9.41 -5.60 -1.67
N LYS A 39 10.65 -5.35 -2.09
CA LYS A 39 11.84 -5.41 -1.24
C LYS A 39 12.73 -4.18 -1.34
N ASP A 40 12.42 -3.25 -2.25
CA ASP A 40 13.23 -2.05 -2.43
C ASP A 40 13.17 -1.17 -1.17
N PRO A 41 14.28 -0.95 -0.45
CA PRO A 41 14.25 -0.25 0.83
C PRO A 41 13.81 1.21 0.71
N THR A 42 14.15 1.87 -0.40
CA THR A 42 13.80 3.28 -0.64
C THR A 42 12.29 3.43 -0.82
N PHE A 43 11.71 2.59 -1.66
CA PHE A 43 10.27 2.52 -1.88
C PHE A 43 9.52 2.19 -0.59
N LEU A 44 9.92 1.14 0.12
CA LEU A 44 9.25 0.72 1.35
C LEU A 44 9.34 1.82 2.42
N SER A 45 10.51 2.43 2.61
CA SER A 45 10.70 3.55 3.53
C SER A 45 9.77 4.73 3.18
N MET A 46 9.71 5.14 1.91
CA MET A 46 8.80 6.19 1.46
C MET A 46 7.33 5.80 1.66
N PHE A 47 6.97 4.57 1.33
CA PHE A 47 5.60 4.06 1.41
C PHE A 47 5.10 4.11 2.85
N PHE A 48 5.83 3.50 3.79
CA PHE A 48 5.43 3.43 5.19
C PHE A 48 5.58 4.77 5.92
N ARG A 49 6.57 5.60 5.57
CA ARG A 49 6.73 6.94 6.16
C ARG A 49 5.53 7.85 5.90
N HIS A 50 4.88 7.71 4.74
CA HIS A 50 3.74 8.53 4.33
C HIS A 50 2.40 7.82 4.49
N LEU A 51 2.38 6.66 5.18
CA LEU A 51 1.16 5.89 5.37
C LEU A 51 0.26 6.55 6.40
N GLU A 52 -0.98 6.82 6.02
CA GLU A 52 -2.00 7.44 6.86
C GLU A 52 -3.35 6.72 6.74
N ARG A 53 -4.29 7.01 7.64
CA ARG A 53 -5.68 6.55 7.48
C ARG A 53 -6.28 7.17 6.23
N ASN A 54 -6.96 6.36 5.44
CA ASN A 54 -7.66 6.82 4.25
C ASN A 54 -8.91 7.60 4.66
N ARG A 55 -8.87 8.92 4.43
CA ARG A 55 -9.98 9.86 4.61
C ARG A 55 -10.26 10.64 3.33
N SER A 56 -9.95 10.04 2.18
CA SER A 56 -9.99 10.70 0.87
C SER A 56 -11.37 10.69 0.21
N GLY A 57 -12.36 10.02 0.80
CA GLY A 57 -13.65 9.68 0.21
C GLY A 57 -13.60 8.55 -0.82
N ARG A 58 -12.40 8.01 -1.13
CA ARG A 58 -12.20 6.98 -2.16
C ARG A 58 -11.74 5.69 -1.52
N TYR A 59 -12.47 4.60 -1.78
CA TYR A 59 -12.12 3.25 -1.37
C TYR A 59 -11.90 3.06 0.14
N GLU A 60 -12.36 3.97 1.00
CA GLU A 60 -12.04 3.98 2.44
C GLU A 60 -12.41 2.68 3.15
N ARG A 61 -13.53 2.05 2.76
CA ARG A 61 -14.00 0.80 3.36
C ARG A 61 -13.12 -0.40 2.99
N GLU A 62 -12.69 -0.48 1.74
CA GLU A 62 -11.91 -1.60 1.20
C GLU A 62 -10.41 -1.42 1.45
N PHE A 63 -9.94 -0.17 1.46
CA PHE A 63 -8.56 0.24 1.64
C PHE A 63 -8.49 1.33 2.72
N PRO A 64 -8.43 0.93 4.00
CA PRO A 64 -8.50 1.85 5.14
C PRO A 64 -7.26 2.72 5.32
N PHE A 65 -6.19 2.47 4.56
CA PHE A 65 -4.96 3.25 4.60
C PHE A 65 -4.58 3.76 3.21
N VAL A 66 -3.81 4.84 3.17
CA VAL A 66 -3.26 5.40 1.93
C VAL A 66 -1.87 5.95 2.20
N SER A 67 -0.95 5.70 1.28
CA SER A 67 0.37 6.34 1.25
C SER A 67 0.44 7.29 0.06
N ARG A 68 0.80 8.55 0.30
CA ARG A 68 0.90 9.58 -0.75
C ARG A 68 2.36 9.77 -1.14
N CYS A 69 2.72 9.42 -2.36
CA CYS A 69 4.09 9.54 -2.86
C CYS A 69 4.12 10.39 -4.14
N GLY A 70 4.34 11.70 -3.99
CA GLY A 70 4.33 12.64 -5.12
C GLY A 70 2.96 12.67 -5.81
N ARG A 71 2.89 12.17 -7.05
CA ARG A 71 1.65 12.08 -7.85
C ARG A 71 0.89 10.77 -7.61
N GLU A 72 1.39 9.89 -6.75
CA GLU A 72 0.79 8.57 -6.53
C GLU A 72 -0.03 8.55 -5.24
N ARG A 73 -1.25 8.00 -5.34
CA ARG A 73 -2.08 7.60 -4.21
C ARG A 73 -2.07 6.08 -4.11
N ASN A 74 -1.37 5.57 -3.10
CA ASN A 74 -1.17 4.16 -2.89
C ASN A 74 -2.14 3.68 -1.80
N PHE A 75 -3.28 3.14 -2.19
CA PHE A 75 -4.28 2.61 -1.27
C PHE A 75 -3.80 1.27 -0.70
N LEU A 76 -4.01 1.06 0.59
CA LEU A 76 -3.54 -0.13 1.31
C LEU A 76 -4.67 -0.75 2.14
N ARG A 77 -4.76 -2.07 2.05
CA ARG A 77 -5.47 -2.92 3.02
C ARG A 77 -4.53 -3.93 3.65
N CYS A 78 -4.94 -4.46 4.79
CA CYS A 78 -4.18 -5.42 5.60
C CYS A 78 -5.13 -6.47 6.19
N ASP A 79 -4.59 -7.61 6.61
CA ASP A 79 -5.37 -8.63 7.34
C ASP A 79 -5.79 -8.15 8.74
N ASP A 80 -4.92 -7.39 9.44
CA ASP A 80 -5.18 -6.90 10.79
C ASP A 80 -4.68 -5.45 10.96
N VAL A 81 -3.37 -5.28 11.17
CA VAL A 81 -2.72 -3.96 11.26
C VAL A 81 -1.75 -3.73 10.11
N PRO A 82 -1.57 -2.48 9.63
CA PRO A 82 -0.77 -2.19 8.46
C PRO A 82 0.75 -2.11 8.73
N VAL A 83 1.17 -2.23 9.99
CA VAL A 83 2.57 -2.16 10.42
C VAL A 83 2.85 -3.29 11.39
N VAL A 84 3.90 -4.04 11.11
CA VAL A 84 4.37 -5.15 11.95
C VAL A 84 5.78 -4.83 12.42
N PHE A 85 6.00 -4.79 13.73
CA PHE A 85 7.34 -4.64 14.29
C PHE A 85 8.03 -6.01 14.28
N THR A 86 9.08 -6.15 13.46
CA THR A 86 9.88 -7.39 13.44
C THR A 86 10.99 -7.39 14.50
N HIS A 87 11.38 -6.19 14.97
CA HIS A 87 12.39 -6.00 15.99
C HIS A 87 12.03 -4.78 16.84
N LEU A 88 12.16 -4.93 18.16
CA LEU A 88 12.07 -3.85 19.14
C LEU A 88 13.48 -3.70 19.69
N ARG A 89 14.28 -2.82 19.09
CA ARG A 89 15.56 -2.42 19.67
C ARG A 89 15.35 -1.17 20.51
#